data_AF-A0A662KY81-F1
#
_entry.id   AF-A0A662KY81-F1
#
_cell.length_a   1.000
_cell.length_b   1.000
_cell.length_c   1.000
_cell.angle_alpha   90.00
_cell.angle_beta   90.00
_cell.angle_gamma   90.00
#
_symmetry.space_group_name_H-M   'P 1'
#
loop_
_entity.id
_entity.type
_entity.pdbx_description
1 polymer ?
#
loop_
_entity_poly.entity_id
_entity_poly.type
_entity_poly.pdbx_seq_one_letter_code
_entity_poly.pdbx_strand_id
1 'polypeptide(L)'
;MKDIKSGRNQLLLFMAVIIIIIVIIAAPFVYQNYKKVLNPVHDKDGDGVPDNEDAFPNDPKEWRDSDGDGIGDNADNDDDNDGILDSQDYLPYNDGAIKVEIYKIRVKDYLVLNQQTAKIYAKIYIDDVMYVLPEEGVKEIPIDEDVIVNWSVKQNVDDSIGYHTIKIEIYYKDILNRDKPLDINGEDADKETGKALTINYYVGNKVGHQYPEGGTYKVSDGSEDGNSGLFNEKDARIYFRIVTVDAKA
;
A
#
# COMPACT_ATOMS: atom_id res chain seq x y z
N MET A 1 33.40 68.67 -14.30
CA MET A 1 33.90 67.61 -13.40
C MET A 1 32.83 66.52 -13.37
N LYS A 2 33.05 65.38 -14.03
CA LYS A 2 32.10 64.26 -14.06
C LYS A 2 32.28 63.40 -12.81
N ASP A 3 31.16 63.00 -12.19
CA ASP A 3 31.06 62.29 -10.93
C ASP A 3 31.79 60.93 -10.89
N ILE A 4 32.94 60.90 -10.21
CA ILE A 4 33.72 59.67 -9.96
C ILE A 4 33.10 58.83 -8.80
N LYS A 5 32.13 59.39 -8.05
CA LYS A 5 31.50 58.70 -6.89
C LYS A 5 30.50 57.60 -7.27
N SER A 6 29.88 57.64 -8.46
CA SER A 6 28.82 56.69 -8.85
C SER A 6 29.37 55.29 -9.21
N GLY A 7 30.54 55.21 -9.86
CA GLY A 7 31.12 53.95 -10.34
C GLY A 7 31.66 53.03 -9.24
N ARG A 8 32.17 53.58 -8.12
CA ARG A 8 32.65 52.76 -6.98
C ARG A 8 31.52 52.00 -6.30
N ASN A 9 30.33 52.60 -6.20
CA ASN A 9 29.18 51.95 -5.57
C ASN A 9 28.63 50.82 -6.43
N GLN A 10 28.62 50.99 -7.76
CA GLN A 10 28.20 49.91 -8.67
C GLN A 10 29.20 48.76 -8.73
N LEU A 11 30.51 49.04 -8.67
CA LEU A 11 31.53 48.00 -8.58
C LEU A 11 31.43 47.21 -7.26
N LEU A 12 31.20 47.90 -6.14
CA LEU A 12 30.98 47.24 -4.84
C LEU A 12 29.71 46.39 -4.84
N LEU A 13 28.62 46.89 -5.42
CA LEU A 13 27.38 46.13 -5.57
C LEU A 13 27.57 44.89 -6.45
N PHE A 14 28.28 45.04 -7.57
CA PHE A 14 28.62 43.94 -8.46
C PHE A 14 29.49 42.88 -7.78
N MET A 15 30.51 43.28 -7.03
CA MET A 15 31.32 42.36 -6.25
C MET A 15 30.52 41.68 -5.13
N ALA A 16 29.62 42.39 -4.45
CA ALA A 16 28.74 41.79 -3.44
C ALA A 16 27.81 40.74 -4.04
N VAL A 17 27.24 41.01 -5.21
CA VAL A 17 26.41 40.04 -5.95
C VAL A 17 27.21 38.81 -6.34
N ILE A 18 28.44 38.98 -6.84
CA ILE A 18 29.33 37.84 -7.16
C ILE A 18 29.64 37.00 -5.93
N ILE A 19 29.97 37.64 -4.79
CA ILE A 19 30.26 36.92 -3.54
C ILE A 19 29.03 36.14 -3.07
N ILE A 20 27.84 36.75 -3.12
CA ILE A 20 26.58 36.08 -2.76
C ILE A 20 26.33 34.88 -3.68
N ILE A 21 26.54 35.03 -5.00
CA ILE A 21 26.39 33.92 -5.95
C ILE A 21 27.40 32.80 -5.64
N ILE A 22 28.66 33.12 -5.35
CA ILE A 22 29.68 32.13 -4.96
C ILE A 22 29.26 31.41 -3.68
N VAL A 23 28.77 32.12 -2.66
CA VAL A 23 28.30 31.50 -1.41
C VAL A 23 27.09 30.60 -1.66
N ILE A 24 26.12 31.02 -2.48
CA ILE A 24 24.94 30.20 -2.82
C ILE A 24 25.35 28.92 -3.56
N ILE A 25 26.35 28.99 -4.45
CA ILE A 25 26.84 27.84 -5.20
C ILE A 25 27.74 26.94 -4.34
N ALA A 26 28.61 27.52 -3.52
CA ALA A 26 29.61 26.79 -2.75
C ALA A 26 29.06 26.23 -1.42
N ALA A 27 28.14 26.92 -0.75
CA ALA A 27 27.63 26.51 0.56
C ALA A 27 27.02 25.10 0.56
N PRO A 28 26.19 24.68 -0.42
CA PRO A 28 25.70 23.31 -0.49
C PRO A 28 26.84 22.29 -0.62
N PHE A 29 27.84 22.58 -1.45
CA PHE A 29 28.99 21.70 -1.65
C PHE A 29 29.85 21.58 -0.38
N VAL A 30 30.13 22.72 0.27
CA VAL A 30 30.87 22.76 1.54
C VAL A 30 30.09 22.05 2.65
N TYR A 31 28.78 22.25 2.73
CA TYR A 31 27.93 21.60 3.73
C TYR A 31 27.89 20.07 3.57
N GLN A 32 27.76 19.57 2.34
CA GLN A 32 27.77 18.13 2.06
C GLN A 32 29.12 17.49 2.41
N ASN A 33 30.23 18.16 2.09
CA ASN A 33 31.57 17.68 2.44
C ASN A 33 31.85 17.77 3.94
N TYR A 34 31.39 18.83 4.60
CA TYR A 34 31.48 19.04 6.05
C TYR A 34 30.77 17.92 6.82
N LYS A 35 29.55 17.54 6.40
CA LYS A 35 28.77 16.47 7.04
C LYS A 35 29.52 15.13 7.04
N LYS A 36 30.20 14.78 5.94
CA LYS A 36 31.01 13.55 5.83
C LYS A 36 32.25 13.54 6.73
N VAL A 37 32.86 14.70 6.98
CA VAL A 37 34.12 14.80 7.75
C VAL A 37 33.87 14.87 9.25
N LEU A 38 32.75 15.45 9.70
CA LEU A 38 32.45 15.63 11.13
C LEU A 38 31.48 14.62 11.72
N ASN A 39 30.75 13.89 10.88
CA ASN A 39 30.02 12.71 11.29
C ASN A 39 30.55 11.51 10.48
N PRO A 40 31.81 11.09 10.70
CA PRO A 40 32.22 9.79 10.20
C PRO A 40 31.24 8.80 10.79
N VAL A 41 30.55 8.09 9.92
CA VAL A 41 29.81 6.90 10.31
C VAL A 41 30.81 6.04 11.09
N HIS A 42 30.64 5.95 12.40
CA HIS A 42 31.48 5.07 13.21
C HIS A 42 31.02 3.66 12.88
N ASP A 43 31.96 2.86 12.43
CA ASP A 43 31.79 1.47 11.99
C ASP A 43 32.99 0.74 12.59
N LYS A 44 32.72 0.05 13.71
CA LYS A 44 33.74 -0.42 14.64
C LYS A 44 34.39 -1.71 14.18
N ASP A 45 33.65 -2.59 13.53
CA ASP A 45 34.13 -3.88 13.04
C ASP A 45 34.41 -3.87 11.54
N GLY A 46 33.95 -2.84 10.82
CA GLY A 46 34.35 -2.55 9.45
C GLY A 46 33.56 -3.33 8.40
N ASP A 47 32.34 -3.75 8.71
CA ASP A 47 31.48 -4.46 7.77
C ASP A 47 30.72 -3.53 6.81
N GLY A 48 30.78 -2.23 7.05
CA GLY A 48 30.17 -1.18 6.24
C GLY A 48 28.82 -0.68 6.75
N VAL A 49 28.32 -1.19 7.87
CA VAL A 49 27.12 -0.71 8.56
C VAL A 49 27.53 0.22 9.72
N PRO A 50 26.93 1.41 9.85
CA PRO A 50 27.13 2.27 11.02
C PRO A 50 26.85 1.54 12.34
N ASP A 51 27.66 1.72 13.39
CA ASP A 51 27.39 1.22 14.75
C ASP A 51 25.99 1.61 15.28
N ASN A 52 25.40 2.70 14.78
CA ASN A 52 24.08 3.17 15.19
C ASN A 52 22.91 2.58 14.37
N GLU A 53 23.22 1.83 13.32
CA GLU A 53 22.28 1.09 12.45
C GLU A 53 22.57 -0.42 12.45
N ASP A 54 23.64 -0.83 13.14
CA ASP A 54 24.15 -2.19 13.25
C ASP A 54 23.69 -2.84 14.57
N ALA A 55 23.04 -4.01 14.47
CA ALA A 55 22.61 -4.79 15.63
C ALA A 55 23.79 -5.43 16.40
N PHE A 56 24.92 -5.69 15.73
CA PHE A 56 26.12 -6.30 16.28
C PHE A 56 27.41 -5.50 15.97
N PRO A 57 27.62 -4.30 16.57
CA PRO A 57 28.74 -3.39 16.27
C PRO A 57 30.16 -3.89 16.62
N ASN A 58 30.33 -5.17 16.91
CA ASN A 58 31.63 -5.78 17.20
C ASN A 58 31.86 -7.07 16.42
N ASP A 59 30.90 -7.50 15.59
CA ASP A 59 31.00 -8.70 14.79
C ASP A 59 30.88 -8.33 13.31
N PRO A 60 32.01 -8.30 12.56
CA PRO A 60 32.00 -7.87 11.16
C PRO A 60 31.26 -8.84 10.21
N LYS A 61 30.63 -9.87 10.75
CA LYS A 61 29.83 -10.86 10.00
C LYS A 61 28.34 -10.70 10.22
N GLU A 62 27.90 -9.89 11.18
CA GLU A 62 26.49 -9.73 11.52
C GLU A 62 26.17 -8.25 11.66
N TRP A 63 25.10 -7.79 11.02
CA TRP A 63 24.68 -6.39 11.12
C TRP A 63 23.19 -6.21 11.42
N ARG A 64 22.42 -7.30 11.33
CA ARG A 64 20.96 -7.31 11.40
C ARG A 64 20.48 -8.46 12.28
N ASP A 65 19.40 -8.18 13.01
CA ASP A 65 18.68 -9.07 13.91
C ASP A 65 17.19 -8.79 13.66
N SER A 66 16.60 -9.51 12.72
CA SER A 66 15.29 -9.16 12.14
C SER A 66 14.12 -9.41 13.11
N ASP A 67 14.26 -10.39 14.00
CA ASP A 67 13.27 -10.75 15.01
C ASP A 67 13.60 -10.23 16.43
N GLY A 68 14.83 -9.77 16.65
CA GLY A 68 15.30 -9.23 17.93
C GLY A 68 15.63 -10.30 18.96
N ASP A 69 15.94 -11.54 18.56
CA ASP A 69 16.24 -12.63 19.48
C ASP A 69 17.70 -12.62 20.00
N GLY A 70 18.55 -11.81 19.36
CA GLY A 70 19.96 -11.61 19.70
C GLY A 70 20.94 -12.53 18.96
N ILE A 71 20.48 -13.31 17.99
CA ILE A 71 21.27 -14.02 16.98
C ILE A 71 21.21 -13.17 15.69
N GLY A 72 22.34 -13.02 15.00
CA GLY A 72 22.37 -12.23 13.76
C GLY A 72 21.83 -13.02 12.58
N ASP A 73 21.19 -12.33 11.63
CA ASP A 73 20.55 -12.93 10.45
C ASP A 73 21.50 -13.81 9.59
N ASN A 74 22.84 -13.65 9.65
CA ASN A 74 23.73 -14.56 8.91
C ASN A 74 24.01 -15.88 9.65
N ALA A 75 23.69 -15.95 10.94
CA ALA A 75 23.86 -17.11 11.81
C ALA A 75 22.53 -17.78 12.20
N ASP A 76 21.43 -17.04 12.15
CA ASP A 76 20.09 -17.60 12.25
C ASP A 76 19.71 -18.39 10.98
N ASN A 77 18.72 -19.27 11.08
CA ASN A 77 18.14 -19.95 9.91
C ASN A 77 16.63 -19.70 9.79
N ASP A 78 16.09 -18.80 10.62
CA ASP A 78 14.70 -18.36 10.72
C ASP A 78 14.73 -16.87 11.17
N ASP A 79 15.21 -15.99 10.28
CA ASP A 79 15.61 -14.61 10.62
C ASP A 79 14.45 -13.75 11.17
N ASP A 80 13.19 -14.14 10.92
CA ASP A 80 12.01 -13.47 11.44
C ASP A 80 11.20 -14.28 12.47
N ASN A 81 11.64 -15.49 12.83
CA ASN A 81 11.04 -16.35 13.87
C ASN A 81 9.54 -16.60 13.67
N ASP A 82 9.08 -16.68 12.42
CA ASP A 82 7.70 -17.06 12.09
C ASP A 82 7.48 -18.59 12.07
N GLY A 83 8.59 -19.36 12.14
CA GLY A 83 8.63 -20.81 12.18
C GLY A 83 8.92 -21.47 10.82
N ILE A 84 9.19 -20.69 9.78
CA ILE A 84 9.62 -21.13 8.45
C ILE A 84 11.12 -20.84 8.30
N LEU A 85 11.89 -21.84 7.90
CA LEU A 85 13.33 -21.63 7.69
C LEU A 85 13.59 -20.71 6.49
N ASP A 86 14.62 -19.85 6.53
CA ASP A 86 14.94 -18.90 5.45
C ASP A 86 15.10 -19.56 4.07
N SER A 87 15.56 -20.82 4.07
CA SER A 87 15.74 -21.61 2.84
C SER A 87 14.43 -22.01 2.15
N GLN A 88 13.32 -21.88 2.86
CA GLN A 88 11.95 -22.23 2.47
C GLN A 88 11.02 -21.01 2.48
N ASP A 89 11.44 -19.91 3.08
CA ASP A 89 10.67 -18.68 3.18
C ASP A 89 10.90 -17.75 1.97
N TYR A 90 9.80 -17.21 1.43
CA TYR A 90 9.85 -16.18 0.41
C TYR A 90 10.13 -14.77 0.98
N LEU A 91 9.94 -14.56 2.28
CA LEU A 91 10.12 -13.31 3.01
C LEU A 91 11.03 -13.46 4.25
N PRO A 92 12.25 -14.02 4.13
CA PRO A 92 13.08 -14.48 5.26
C PRO A 92 13.25 -13.52 6.42
N TYR A 93 13.13 -12.21 6.17
CA TYR A 93 13.37 -11.19 7.16
C TYR A 93 12.11 -10.54 7.77
N ASN A 94 10.90 -10.91 7.35
CA ASN A 94 9.66 -10.38 7.94
C ASN A 94 8.48 -11.34 7.72
N ASP A 95 7.85 -11.74 8.84
CA ASP A 95 6.64 -12.56 8.90
C ASP A 95 5.54 -11.99 7.98
N GLY A 96 5.24 -12.74 6.91
CA GLY A 96 4.35 -12.34 5.84
C GLY A 96 2.89 -12.23 6.25
N ALA A 97 2.28 -11.05 6.08
CA ALA A 97 0.84 -10.87 6.17
C ALA A 97 0.24 -10.21 4.93
N ILE A 98 -0.95 -10.65 4.54
CA ILE A 98 -1.76 -10.01 3.51
C ILE A 98 -2.74 -9.04 4.16
N LYS A 99 -2.70 -7.78 3.72
CA LYS A 99 -3.69 -6.76 4.05
C LYS A 99 -4.55 -6.43 2.84
N VAL A 100 -5.87 -6.59 2.96
CA VAL A 100 -6.85 -6.17 1.97
C VAL A 100 -7.57 -4.93 2.48
N GLU A 101 -7.57 -3.86 1.69
CA GLU A 101 -8.17 -2.57 2.01
C GLU A 101 -9.21 -2.21 0.94
N ILE A 102 -10.45 -1.91 1.35
CA ILE A 102 -11.48 -1.33 0.49
C ILE A 102 -11.69 0.12 0.97
N TYR A 103 -11.24 1.09 0.20
CA TYR A 103 -11.26 2.49 0.63
C TYR A 103 -12.52 3.22 0.18
N LYS A 104 -13.12 2.82 -0.95
CA LYS A 104 -14.34 3.44 -1.47
C LYS A 104 -15.23 2.40 -2.15
N ILE A 105 -16.53 2.58 -2.05
CA ILE A 105 -17.55 1.75 -2.70
C ILE A 105 -18.59 2.66 -3.35
N ARG A 106 -19.08 2.27 -4.53
CA ARG A 106 -20.29 2.82 -5.14
C ARG A 106 -21.24 1.67 -5.45
N VAL A 107 -22.50 1.82 -5.07
CA VAL A 107 -23.57 0.89 -5.44
C VAL A 107 -24.44 1.55 -6.50
N LYS A 108 -24.83 0.78 -7.51
CA LYS A 108 -25.74 1.22 -8.58
C LYS A 108 -27.17 0.82 -8.26
N ASP A 109 -28.12 1.66 -8.66
CA ASP A 109 -29.54 1.37 -8.46
C ASP A 109 -29.95 0.17 -9.32
N TYR A 110 -30.17 -0.98 -8.66
CA TYR A 110 -30.62 -2.21 -9.30
C TYR A 110 -32.10 -2.14 -9.71
N LEU A 111 -32.94 -1.32 -9.07
CA LEU A 111 -34.40 -1.36 -9.24
C LEU A 111 -35.10 -0.05 -8.88
N VAL A 112 -35.98 0.39 -9.80
CA VAL A 112 -36.99 1.48 -9.84
C VAL A 112 -37.87 1.68 -8.57
N LEU A 113 -37.28 1.67 -7.37
CA LEU A 113 -37.99 1.80 -6.09
C LEU A 113 -37.72 3.12 -5.37
N ASN A 114 -37.03 4.08 -5.99
CA ASN A 114 -36.66 5.37 -5.39
C ASN A 114 -35.90 5.21 -4.04
N GLN A 115 -35.22 4.09 -3.82
CA GLN A 115 -34.37 3.96 -2.63
C GLN A 115 -33.18 4.90 -2.78
N GLN A 116 -32.98 5.75 -1.78
CA GLN A 116 -31.85 6.69 -1.79
C GLN A 116 -30.59 6.06 -1.18
N THR A 117 -30.74 4.95 -0.45
CA THR A 117 -29.67 4.28 0.27
C THR A 117 -29.72 2.76 0.12
N ALA A 118 -28.55 2.12 0.27
CA ALA A 118 -28.37 0.68 0.30
C ALA A 118 -27.63 0.27 1.59
N LYS A 119 -28.06 -0.82 2.23
CA LYS A 119 -27.34 -1.43 3.35
C LYS A 119 -26.41 -2.51 2.82
N ILE A 120 -25.11 -2.31 2.96
CA ILE A 120 -24.08 -3.18 2.38
C ILE A 120 -23.09 -3.73 3.40
N TYR A 121 -22.42 -4.81 3.02
CA TYR A 121 -21.26 -5.34 3.72
C TYR A 121 -20.39 -6.13 2.71
N ALA A 122 -19.15 -6.44 3.09
CA ALA A 122 -18.21 -7.23 2.31
C ALA A 122 -17.92 -8.56 2.99
N LYS A 123 -17.68 -9.60 2.19
CA LYS A 123 -16.95 -10.80 2.62
C LYS A 123 -15.61 -10.82 1.90
N ILE A 124 -14.54 -10.97 2.66
CA ILE A 124 -13.18 -11.09 2.14
C ILE A 124 -12.65 -12.45 2.55
N TYR A 125 -12.06 -13.17 1.61
CA TYR A 125 -11.43 -14.46 1.82
C TYR A 125 -9.93 -14.33 1.52
N ILE A 126 -9.09 -14.86 2.39
CA ILE A 126 -7.63 -15.03 2.18
C ILE A 126 -7.34 -16.50 2.49
N ASP A 127 -7.01 -17.29 1.46
CA ASP A 127 -6.80 -18.75 1.55
C ASP A 127 -7.89 -19.47 2.37
N ASP A 128 -9.14 -19.23 1.99
CA ASP A 128 -10.36 -19.77 2.61
C ASP A 128 -10.77 -19.18 3.97
N VAL A 129 -9.92 -18.39 4.63
CA VAL A 129 -10.30 -17.68 5.87
C VAL A 129 -11.20 -16.50 5.51
N MET A 130 -12.42 -16.49 6.05
CA MET A 130 -13.44 -15.50 5.74
C MET A 130 -13.53 -14.40 6.81
N TYR A 131 -13.58 -13.15 6.35
CA TYR A 131 -13.83 -11.95 7.14
C TYR A 131 -15.07 -11.23 6.64
N VAL A 132 -15.81 -10.60 7.56
CA VAL A 132 -16.99 -9.79 7.26
C VAL A 132 -16.71 -8.35 7.65
N LEU A 133 -16.89 -7.41 6.72
CA LEU A 133 -16.65 -5.98 6.94
C LEU A 133 -17.89 -5.13 6.61
N PRO A 134 -18.23 -4.11 7.40
CA PRO A 134 -17.54 -3.74 8.64
C PRO A 134 -17.84 -4.74 9.77
N GLU A 135 -17.02 -4.76 10.82
CA GLU A 135 -17.23 -5.62 12.00
C GLU A 135 -18.59 -5.39 12.67
N GLU A 136 -19.12 -4.16 12.55
CA GLU A 136 -20.44 -3.77 13.03
C GLU A 136 -21.61 -4.41 12.24
N GLY A 137 -21.32 -5.12 11.14
CA GLY A 137 -22.28 -5.86 10.33
C GLY A 137 -22.55 -5.21 8.99
N VAL A 138 -23.46 -4.23 8.92
CA VAL A 138 -23.87 -3.57 7.66
C VAL A 138 -23.71 -2.05 7.74
N LYS A 139 -23.31 -1.44 6.64
CA LYS A 139 -23.22 0.01 6.48
C LYS A 139 -24.27 0.51 5.50
N GLU A 140 -25.04 1.51 5.90
CA GLU A 140 -25.96 2.19 5.01
C GLU A 140 -25.24 3.30 4.24
N ILE A 141 -25.35 3.30 2.91
CA ILE A 141 -24.67 4.25 2.02
C ILE A 141 -25.64 4.80 0.97
N PRO A 142 -25.45 6.03 0.47
CA PRO A 142 -26.20 6.52 -0.68
C PRO A 142 -25.95 5.66 -1.93
N ILE A 143 -27.00 5.46 -2.72
CA ILE A 143 -26.91 4.82 -4.03
C ILE A 143 -26.40 5.85 -5.05
N ASP A 144 -25.69 5.37 -6.06
CA ASP A 144 -25.12 6.17 -7.16
C ASP A 144 -24.07 7.22 -6.76
N GLU A 145 -23.52 7.08 -5.56
CA GLU A 145 -22.46 7.93 -5.05
C GLU A 145 -21.22 7.10 -4.67
N ASP A 146 -20.06 7.70 -4.85
CA ASP A 146 -18.78 7.18 -4.39
C ASP A 146 -18.65 7.45 -2.88
N VAL A 147 -18.65 6.39 -2.06
CA VAL A 147 -18.63 6.52 -0.60
C VAL A 147 -17.35 5.96 -0.04
N ILE A 148 -16.67 6.75 0.80
CA ILE A 148 -15.47 6.31 1.52
C ILE A 148 -15.89 5.34 2.63
N VAL A 149 -15.28 4.15 2.65
CA VAL A 149 -15.57 3.12 3.65
C VAL A 149 -14.37 2.73 4.51
N ASN A 150 -13.15 2.76 3.96
CA ASN A 150 -11.89 2.43 4.66
C ASN A 150 -11.97 1.12 5.46
N TRP A 151 -12.53 0.07 4.86
CA TRP A 151 -12.58 -1.25 5.45
C TRP A 151 -11.25 -1.96 5.20
N SER A 152 -10.75 -2.70 6.18
CA SER A 152 -9.55 -3.49 5.99
C SER A 152 -9.56 -4.76 6.81
N VAL A 153 -8.86 -5.76 6.31
CA VAL A 153 -8.48 -6.97 7.03
C VAL A 153 -6.98 -7.20 6.86
N LYS A 154 -6.34 -7.77 7.90
CA LYS A 154 -4.97 -8.27 7.86
C LYS A 154 -4.98 -9.74 8.32
N GLN A 155 -4.25 -10.59 7.60
CA GLN A 155 -4.05 -12.00 7.93
C GLN A 155 -2.56 -12.32 7.79
N ASN A 156 -1.94 -12.86 8.85
CA ASN A 156 -0.67 -13.58 8.72
C ASN A 156 -0.92 -14.79 7.81
N VAL A 157 -0.04 -14.97 6.84
CA VAL A 157 -0.11 -16.03 5.84
C VAL A 157 1.17 -16.85 5.88
N ASP A 158 1.07 -18.11 5.47
CA ASP A 158 2.23 -18.99 5.27
C ASP A 158 3.04 -18.48 4.07
N ASP A 159 4.13 -17.75 4.34
CA ASP A 159 5.05 -17.20 3.34
C ASP A 159 6.11 -18.21 2.87
N SER A 160 6.05 -19.48 3.30
CA SER A 160 6.63 -20.59 2.53
C SER A 160 5.88 -20.85 1.21
N ILE A 161 4.68 -20.27 1.07
CA ILE A 161 3.84 -20.33 -0.12
C ILE A 161 3.89 -18.99 -0.84
N GLY A 162 4.46 -18.98 -2.04
CA GLY A 162 4.57 -17.72 -2.80
C GLY A 162 3.22 -17.11 -3.21
N TYR A 163 2.21 -17.94 -3.52
CA TYR A 163 0.91 -17.48 -4.05
C TYR A 163 -0.27 -17.84 -3.16
N HIS A 164 -1.06 -16.83 -2.83
CA HIS A 164 -2.30 -16.91 -2.05
C HIS A 164 -3.52 -16.53 -2.89
N THR A 165 -4.69 -17.00 -2.48
CA THR A 165 -5.96 -16.67 -3.15
C THR A 165 -6.75 -15.69 -2.31
N ILE A 166 -7.11 -14.56 -2.92
CA ILE A 166 -7.94 -13.53 -2.32
C ILE A 166 -9.26 -13.44 -3.07
N LYS A 167 -10.38 -13.54 -2.35
CA LYS A 167 -11.72 -13.33 -2.91
C LYS A 167 -12.44 -12.21 -2.19
N ILE A 168 -13.00 -11.26 -2.94
CA ILE A 168 -13.82 -10.16 -2.41
C ILE A 168 -15.23 -10.31 -2.96
N GLU A 169 -16.22 -10.24 -2.07
CA GLU A 169 -17.64 -10.24 -2.40
C GLU A 169 -18.32 -9.07 -1.70
N ILE A 170 -19.21 -8.35 -2.39
CA ILE A 170 -20.04 -7.31 -1.78
C ILE A 170 -21.49 -7.77 -1.78
N TYR A 171 -22.18 -7.54 -0.68
CA TYR A 171 -23.57 -7.88 -0.50
C TYR A 171 -24.36 -6.63 -0.13
N TYR A 172 -25.60 -6.56 -0.60
CA TYR A 172 -26.62 -5.68 -0.05
C TYR A 172 -27.72 -6.47 0.65
N LYS A 173 -28.37 -5.84 1.64
CA LYS A 173 -29.55 -6.37 2.31
C LYS A 173 -30.81 -5.84 1.61
N ASP A 174 -31.63 -6.75 1.10
CA ASP A 174 -32.93 -6.37 0.55
C ASP A 174 -33.92 -5.94 1.64
N ILE A 175 -35.12 -5.49 1.23
CA ILE A 175 -36.18 -5.05 2.15
C ILE A 175 -36.66 -6.16 3.11
N LEU A 176 -36.34 -7.43 2.82
CA LEU A 176 -36.62 -8.59 3.68
C LEU A 176 -35.38 -9.05 4.46
N ASN A 177 -34.32 -8.22 4.51
CA ASN A 177 -33.03 -8.49 5.16
C ASN A 177 -32.28 -9.73 4.63
N ARG A 178 -32.55 -10.13 3.38
CA ARG A 178 -31.85 -11.23 2.73
C ARG A 178 -30.58 -10.73 2.06
N ASP A 179 -29.57 -11.58 2.04
CA ASP A 179 -28.30 -11.31 1.39
C ASP A 179 -28.44 -11.40 -0.13
N LYS A 180 -28.02 -10.33 -0.80
CA LYS A 180 -28.00 -10.25 -2.25
C LYS A 180 -26.61 -9.83 -2.69
N PRO A 181 -25.85 -10.73 -3.34
CA PRO A 181 -24.51 -10.39 -3.80
C PRO A 181 -24.61 -9.44 -4.99
N LEU A 182 -23.78 -8.41 -4.97
CA LEU A 182 -23.63 -7.39 -6.02
C LEU A 182 -22.56 -7.84 -7.02
N ASP A 183 -22.80 -7.65 -8.31
CA ASP A 183 -21.74 -7.81 -9.32
C ASP A 183 -20.69 -6.70 -9.20
N ILE A 184 -19.44 -7.10 -8.91
CA ILE A 184 -18.26 -6.23 -8.83
C ILE A 184 -17.14 -6.60 -9.82
N ASN A 185 -17.23 -7.75 -10.50
CA ASN A 185 -16.17 -8.24 -11.39
C ASN A 185 -16.49 -7.96 -12.86
N GLY A 186 -17.78 -7.85 -13.19
CA GLY A 186 -18.25 -7.50 -14.51
C GLY A 186 -18.08 -8.55 -15.60
N GLU A 187 -17.90 -9.82 -15.24
CA GLU A 187 -17.94 -10.96 -16.16
C GLU A 187 -19.36 -11.55 -16.21
N ASP A 188 -20.03 -11.37 -17.35
CA ASP A 188 -21.43 -11.78 -17.62
C ASP A 188 -21.62 -13.32 -17.79
N ALA A 189 -20.84 -14.17 -17.14
CA ALA A 189 -20.88 -15.61 -17.45
C ALA A 189 -22.02 -16.39 -16.75
N ASP A 190 -22.56 -15.90 -15.63
CA ASP A 190 -23.81 -16.35 -14.99
C ASP A 190 -24.01 -15.50 -13.74
N LYS A 191 -25.26 -15.15 -13.39
CA LYS A 191 -25.62 -14.31 -12.23
C LYS A 191 -25.10 -14.80 -10.85
N GLU A 192 -24.40 -15.92 -10.80
CA GLU A 192 -23.79 -16.50 -9.60
C GLU A 192 -22.25 -16.52 -9.64
N THR A 193 -21.61 -16.59 -10.81
CA THR A 193 -20.15 -16.67 -10.94
C THR A 193 -19.49 -15.30 -11.17
N GLY A 194 -20.21 -14.33 -11.72
CA GLY A 194 -19.75 -12.96 -12.00
C GLY A 194 -19.75 -11.99 -10.81
N LYS A 195 -19.89 -12.47 -9.57
CA LYS A 195 -20.14 -11.56 -8.41
C LYS A 195 -18.96 -11.32 -7.49
N ALA A 196 -17.91 -12.11 -7.63
CA ALA A 196 -16.75 -12.06 -6.76
C ALA A 196 -15.51 -11.66 -7.54
N LEU A 197 -14.70 -10.79 -6.96
CA LEU A 197 -13.36 -10.51 -7.48
C LEU A 197 -12.40 -11.52 -6.86
N THR A 198 -11.80 -12.38 -7.69
CA THR A 198 -10.80 -13.37 -7.25
C THR A 198 -9.43 -13.00 -7.80
N ILE A 199 -8.43 -13.00 -6.92
CA ILE A 199 -7.09 -12.50 -7.18
C ILE A 199 -6.10 -13.53 -6.65
N ASN A 200 -5.23 -14.04 -7.52
CA ASN A 200 -4.04 -14.77 -7.10
C ASN A 200 -2.95 -13.75 -6.77
N TYR A 201 -2.59 -13.67 -5.49
CA TYR A 201 -1.66 -12.68 -4.96
C TYR A 201 -0.34 -13.33 -4.58
N TYR A 202 0.77 -12.77 -5.04
CA TYR A 202 2.10 -13.22 -4.62
C TYR A 202 2.57 -12.45 -3.39
N VAL A 203 2.95 -13.17 -2.34
CA VAL A 203 3.47 -12.62 -1.07
C VAL A 203 4.85 -11.97 -1.34
N GLY A 204 5.04 -10.71 -0.90
CA GLY A 204 6.26 -9.92 -1.18
C GLY A 204 6.17 -8.90 -2.32
N ASN A 205 5.03 -8.76 -2.98
CA ASN A 205 4.83 -7.71 -3.97
C ASN A 205 4.85 -6.30 -3.34
N LYS A 206 5.89 -5.50 -3.64
CA LYS A 206 6.04 -4.08 -3.20
C LYS A 206 4.93 -3.15 -3.68
N VAL A 207 4.26 -3.49 -4.78
CA VAL A 207 3.08 -2.77 -5.29
C VAL A 207 1.92 -3.76 -5.33
N GLY A 208 0.96 -3.51 -4.44
CA GLY A 208 -0.27 -4.24 -4.35
C GLY A 208 -1.17 -4.15 -5.58
N HIS A 209 -2.11 -5.09 -5.70
CA HIS A 209 -3.24 -4.88 -6.62
C HIS A 209 -4.02 -3.65 -6.15
N GLN A 210 -4.14 -2.65 -7.02
CA GLN A 210 -4.78 -1.37 -6.73
C GLN A 210 -5.69 -0.95 -7.88
N TYR A 211 -6.86 -0.40 -7.55
CA TYR A 211 -7.76 0.22 -8.52
C TYR A 211 -8.39 1.51 -7.95
N PRO A 212 -8.45 2.64 -8.70
CA PRO A 212 -7.89 2.91 -10.03
C PRO A 212 -6.45 3.49 -10.01
N GLU A 213 -5.82 3.49 -11.20
CA GLU A 213 -4.44 3.83 -11.63
C GLU A 213 -3.35 2.76 -11.47
N GLY A 214 -2.67 2.44 -12.60
CA GLY A 214 -1.41 1.67 -12.68
C GLY A 214 -1.48 0.14 -12.63
N GLY A 215 -2.61 -0.46 -12.27
CA GLY A 215 -2.77 -1.92 -12.11
C GLY A 215 -3.29 -2.70 -13.32
N THR A 216 -2.96 -3.98 -13.39
CA THR A 216 -3.41 -4.98 -14.38
C THR A 216 -4.90 -5.35 -14.31
N TYR A 217 -5.64 -4.84 -13.31
CA TYR A 217 -7.06 -5.17 -13.13
C TYR A 217 -7.95 -4.07 -13.70
N LYS A 218 -8.61 -4.39 -14.82
CA LYS A 218 -9.78 -3.65 -15.30
C LYS A 218 -10.99 -4.07 -14.47
N VAL A 219 -11.01 -3.70 -13.19
CA VAL A 219 -12.27 -3.76 -12.42
C VAL A 219 -13.20 -2.72 -13.02
N SER A 220 -14.45 -3.10 -13.24
CA SER A 220 -15.37 -2.26 -13.98
C SER A 220 -15.62 -0.96 -13.27
N ASP A 221 -15.63 0.11 -14.05
CA ASP A 221 -15.97 1.43 -13.59
C ASP A 221 -17.50 1.59 -13.41
N GLY A 222 -18.34 0.55 -13.30
CA GLY A 222 -19.81 0.75 -13.15
C GLY A 222 -20.41 1.86 -14.05
N SER A 223 -19.85 2.08 -15.25
CA SER A 223 -20.17 3.22 -16.11
C SER A 223 -20.90 2.84 -17.40
N GLU A 224 -21.42 1.62 -17.50
CA GLU A 224 -22.48 1.37 -18.47
C GLU A 224 -23.75 2.04 -17.92
N ASP A 225 -23.90 3.29 -18.34
CA ASP A 225 -24.94 4.26 -18.06
C ASP A 225 -26.26 3.85 -18.70
N GLY A 226 -26.83 2.75 -18.23
CA GLY A 226 -28.29 2.52 -18.18
C GLY A 226 -29.09 3.00 -19.39
N ASN A 227 -28.71 2.61 -20.61
CA ASN A 227 -29.51 2.93 -21.80
C ASN A 227 -29.73 1.76 -22.78
N SER A 228 -29.48 0.51 -22.38
CA SER A 228 -29.74 -0.64 -23.26
C SER A 228 -30.94 -1.51 -22.87
N GLY A 229 -31.42 -1.45 -21.62
CA GLY A 229 -32.58 -2.25 -21.19
C GLY A 229 -32.36 -3.77 -21.34
N LEU A 230 -31.10 -4.21 -21.34
CA LEU A 230 -30.70 -5.59 -21.62
C LEU A 230 -29.59 -6.00 -20.64
N PHE A 231 -29.96 -6.80 -19.63
CA PHE A 231 -29.21 -7.84 -18.90
C PHE A 231 -27.70 -7.71 -18.56
N ASN A 232 -27.04 -6.57 -18.77
CA ASN A 232 -25.59 -6.40 -18.66
C ASN A 232 -25.26 -5.16 -17.80
N GLU A 233 -25.63 -5.15 -16.52
CA GLU A 233 -25.37 -4.02 -15.62
C GLU A 233 -24.67 -4.50 -14.35
N LYS A 234 -23.57 -3.85 -13.99
CA LYS A 234 -22.76 -4.18 -12.80
C LYS A 234 -23.30 -3.41 -11.61
N ASP A 235 -23.63 -4.13 -10.54
CA ASP A 235 -24.39 -3.59 -9.40
C ASP A 235 -23.54 -2.75 -8.44
N ALA A 236 -22.21 -2.91 -8.45
CA ALA A 236 -21.31 -2.11 -7.61
C ALA A 236 -19.90 -1.96 -8.19
N ARG A 237 -19.21 -0.90 -7.75
CA ARG A 237 -17.79 -0.62 -7.99
C ARG A 237 -17.07 -0.51 -6.65
N ILE A 238 -15.96 -1.22 -6.51
CA ILE A 238 -15.08 -1.11 -5.34
C ILE A 238 -13.73 -0.51 -5.72
N TYR A 239 -13.17 0.18 -4.75
CA TYR A 239 -11.83 0.74 -4.80
C TYR A 239 -11.03 0.08 -3.70
N PHE A 240 -10.00 -0.66 -4.07
CA PHE A 240 -9.28 -1.49 -3.13
C PHE A 240 -7.76 -1.48 -3.36
N ARG A 241 -7.05 -1.93 -2.33
CA ARG A 241 -5.61 -2.16 -2.33
C ARG A 241 -5.33 -3.47 -1.59
N ILE A 242 -4.46 -4.31 -2.12
CA ILE A 242 -3.99 -5.54 -1.47
C ILE A 242 -2.48 -5.46 -1.33
N VAL A 243 -1.92 -5.53 -0.13
CA VAL A 243 -0.47 -5.42 0.09
C VAL A 243 0.05 -6.51 1.02
N THR A 244 1.31 -6.85 0.82
CA THR A 244 2.11 -7.59 1.80
C THR A 244 2.56 -6.60 2.86
N VAL A 245 2.37 -6.95 4.12
CA VAL A 245 2.82 -6.22 5.30
C VAL A 245 3.44 -7.20 6.27
N ASP A 246 4.19 -6.70 7.24
CA ASP A 246 4.66 -7.51 8.36
C ASP A 246 3.46 -7.87 9.27
N ALA A 247 3.33 -9.15 9.62
CA ALA A 247 2.29 -9.65 10.52
C ALA A 247 2.35 -9.03 11.92
N LYS A 248 3.56 -8.69 12.40
CA LYS A 248 3.84 -8.11 13.71
C LYS A 248 3.56 -6.59 13.77
N ALA A 249 3.42 -5.91 12.61
CA ALA A 249 3.23 -4.46 12.50
C ALA A 249 1.79 -3.93 12.69
#